data_AF-A0A7C4A7W6-F1
#
_entry.id   AF-A0A7C4A7W6-F1
#
_cell.length_a   1.000
_cell.length_b   1.000
_cell.length_c   1.000
_cell.angle_alpha   90.00
_cell.angle_beta   90.00
_cell.angle_gamma   90.00
#
_symmetry.space_group_name_H-M   'P 1'
#
loop_
_entity.id
_entity.type
_entity.pdbx_description
1 polymer ?
#
loop_
_entity_poly.entity_id
_entity_poly.type
_entity_poly.pdbx_seq_one_letter_code
_entity_poly.pdbx_strand_id
1 'polypeptide(L)'
;MAANLYQFQITRDRTELNRQLIIANCNQMSHIQDFQIKLLEYGWKPSRLRWAFWMLGLVLGFGSRLLGPRLLLRTASWVEQKAVEHYGELLEAIEWEEDLRRIIERDRADEEGHLRRWHSLLESG
;
A
#
# COMPACT_ATOMS: atom_id res chain seq x y z
N MET A 1 0.57 2.69 6.57
CA MET A 1 -0.56 1.81 6.94
C MET A 1 -0.61 0.60 6.02
N ALA A 2 -0.62 0.80 4.69
CA ALA A 2 -0.61 -0.27 3.69
C ALA A 2 0.51 -1.31 3.84
N ALA A 3 1.77 -0.90 4.12
CA ALA A 3 2.84 -1.86 4.42
C ALA A 3 2.50 -2.80 5.61
N ASN A 4 1.90 -2.27 6.67
CA ASN A 4 1.49 -3.12 7.79
C ASN A 4 0.33 -4.06 7.41
N LEU A 5 -0.62 -3.60 6.58
CA LEU A 5 -1.72 -4.44 6.07
C LEU A 5 -1.17 -5.71 5.42
N TYR A 6 -0.28 -5.55 4.43
CA TYR A 6 0.29 -6.70 3.72
C TYR A 6 1.17 -7.56 4.60
N GLN A 7 1.98 -6.95 5.47
CA GLN A 7 2.79 -7.69 6.44
C GLN A 7 1.93 -8.64 7.30
N PHE A 8 0.73 -8.21 7.72
CA PHE A 8 -0.18 -9.05 8.52
C PHE A 8 -1.03 -10.02 7.69
N GLN A 9 -1.06 -9.90 6.37
CA GLN A 9 -1.75 -10.84 5.47
C GLN A 9 -0.83 -11.99 4.99
N ILE A 10 0.48 -11.75 4.95
CA ILE A 10 1.49 -12.72 4.51
C ILE A 10 1.56 -13.91 5.48
N THR A 11 1.65 -15.12 4.92
CA THR A 11 1.85 -16.36 5.68
C THR A 11 3.11 -17.09 5.23
N ARG A 12 3.37 -18.28 5.78
CA ARG A 12 4.47 -19.16 5.34
C ARG A 12 4.16 -19.92 4.05
N ASP A 13 2.93 -19.84 3.54
CA ASP A 13 2.47 -20.68 2.44
C ASP A 13 3.09 -20.23 1.11
N ARG A 14 3.53 -21.17 0.28
CA ARG A 14 4.13 -20.89 -1.03
C ARG A 14 3.07 -20.85 -2.12
N THR A 15 2.18 -19.87 -2.04
CA THR A 15 1.10 -19.66 -3.01
C THR A 15 1.35 -18.41 -3.85
N GLU A 16 0.71 -18.33 -5.02
CA GLU A 16 0.79 -17.12 -5.86
C GLU A 16 0.24 -15.89 -5.12
N LEU A 17 -0.85 -16.05 -4.36
CA LEU A 17 -1.36 -14.99 -3.50
C LEU A 17 -0.28 -14.47 -2.55
N ASN A 18 0.39 -15.36 -1.82
CA ASN A 18 1.41 -14.96 -0.87
C ASN A 18 2.64 -14.33 -1.54
N ARG A 19 3.03 -14.84 -2.71
CA ARG A 19 4.09 -14.22 -3.53
C ARG A 19 3.73 -12.78 -3.92
N GLN A 20 2.49 -12.55 -4.34
CA GLN A 20 2.04 -11.21 -4.73
C GLN A 20 1.92 -10.26 -3.53
N LEU A 21 1.48 -10.75 -2.37
CA LEU A 21 1.46 -9.96 -1.14
C LEU A 21 2.87 -9.54 -0.71
N ILE A 22 3.87 -10.41 -0.87
CA ILE A 22 5.28 -10.08 -0.60
C ILE A 22 5.77 -8.99 -1.55
N ILE A 23 5.48 -9.11 -2.85
CA ILE A 23 5.86 -8.10 -3.85
C ILE A 23 5.23 -6.75 -3.50
N ALA A 24 3.92 -6.72 -3.26
CA ALA A 24 3.22 -5.50 -2.89
C ALA A 24 3.78 -4.89 -1.60
N ASN A 25 4.07 -5.72 -0.59
CA ASN A 25 4.70 -5.24 0.65
C ASN A 25 6.08 -4.60 0.40
N CYS A 26 6.90 -5.17 -0.50
CA CYS A 26 8.18 -4.59 -0.88
C CYS A 26 7.99 -3.23 -1.57
N ASN A 27 7.05 -3.10 -2.50
CA ASN A 27 6.71 -1.80 -3.12
C ASN A 27 6.30 -0.77 -2.06
N GLN A 28 5.39 -1.14 -1.16
CA GLN A 28 4.94 -0.27 -0.07
C GLN A 28 6.07 0.17 0.86
N MET A 29 7.06 -0.68 1.11
CA MET A 29 8.25 -0.31 1.89
C MET A 29 9.11 0.72 1.15
N SER A 30 9.24 0.60 -0.17
CA SER A 30 9.92 1.60 -1.01
C SER A 30 9.17 2.94 -0.98
N HIS A 31 7.85 2.95 -1.20
CA HIS A 31 7.03 4.16 -1.14
C HIS A 31 7.24 4.91 0.20
N ILE A 32 7.23 4.16 1.33
CA ILE A 32 7.50 4.74 2.64
C ILE A 32 8.89 5.37 2.72
N GLN A 33 9.91 4.74 2.16
CA GLN A 33 11.28 5.29 2.16
C GLN A 33 11.37 6.56 1.34
N ASP A 34 10.78 6.58 0.14
CA ASP A 34 10.79 7.75 -0.74
C ASP A 34 10.11 8.96 -0.08
N PHE A 35 8.93 8.76 0.52
CA PHE A 35 8.28 9.83 1.28
C PHE A 35 9.07 10.23 2.53
N GLN A 36 9.68 9.28 3.25
CA GLN A 36 10.46 9.60 4.45
C GLN A 36 11.66 10.46 4.13
N ILE A 37 12.40 10.16 3.06
CA ILE A 37 13.55 10.97 2.63
C ILE A 37 13.11 12.41 2.42
N LYS A 38 12.04 12.63 1.64
CA LYS A 38 11.54 13.98 1.33
C LYS A 38 10.97 14.69 2.54
N LEU A 39 10.16 14.03 3.35
CA LEU A 39 9.64 14.62 4.58
C LEU A 39 10.78 15.05 5.53
N LEU A 40 11.84 14.25 5.65
CA LEU A 40 13.01 14.59 6.46
C LEU A 40 13.81 15.76 5.89
N GLU A 41 13.95 15.86 4.56
CA GLU A 41 14.56 17.03 3.89
C GLU A 41 13.82 18.32 4.26
N TYR A 42 12.49 18.28 4.40
CA TYR A 42 11.66 19.40 4.84
C TYR A 42 11.53 19.53 6.38
N GLY A 43 12.34 18.82 7.16
CA GLY A 43 12.39 18.94 8.62
C GLY A 43 11.21 18.30 9.38
N TRP A 44 10.46 17.40 8.73
CA TRP A 44 9.37 16.67 9.37
C TRP A 44 9.86 15.75 10.51
N LYS A 45 9.00 15.52 11.49
CA LYS A 45 9.25 14.59 12.61
C LYS A 45 8.16 13.52 12.70
N PRO A 46 8.50 12.29 13.12
CA PRO A 46 7.53 11.21 13.28
C PRO A 46 6.31 11.62 14.12
N SER A 47 5.12 11.42 13.56
CA SER A 47 3.86 11.68 14.27
C SER A 47 3.66 10.70 15.43
N ARG A 48 3.17 11.21 16.57
CA ARG A 48 2.73 10.38 17.70
C ARG A 48 1.56 9.46 17.34
N LEU A 49 0.84 9.73 16.25
CA LEU A 49 -0.25 8.89 15.75
C LEU A 49 0.23 7.64 15.00
N ARG A 50 1.55 7.46 14.82
CA ARG A 50 2.11 6.29 14.10
C ARG A 50 1.62 4.95 14.65
N TRP A 51 1.47 4.81 15.97
CA TRP A 51 0.98 3.57 16.58
C TRP A 51 -0.48 3.28 16.19
N ALA A 52 -1.31 4.31 16.03
CA ALA A 52 -2.70 4.13 15.62
C ALA A 52 -2.79 3.59 14.19
N PHE A 53 -1.97 4.11 13.27
CA PHE A 53 -1.88 3.56 11.91
C PHE A 53 -1.31 2.15 11.86
N TRP A 54 -0.45 1.78 12.82
CA TRP A 54 0.01 0.41 12.97
C TRP A 54 -1.11 -0.52 13.44
N MET A 55 -1.87 -0.12 14.47
CA MET A 55 -3.03 -0.87 14.96
C MET A 55 -4.08 -1.08 13.88
N LEU A 56 -4.35 -0.05 13.07
CA LEU A 56 -5.29 -0.16 11.96
C LEU A 56 -4.82 -1.20 10.92
N GLY A 57 -3.53 -1.17 10.56
CA GLY A 57 -2.93 -2.16 9.67
C GLY A 57 -3.03 -3.58 10.24
N LEU A 58 -2.84 -3.75 11.56
CA LEU A 58 -3.01 -5.03 12.25
C LEU A 58 -4.43 -5.54 12.15
N VAL A 59 -5.42 -4.73 12.52
CA VAL A 59 -6.83 -5.13 12.53
C VAL A 59 -7.30 -5.49 11.11
N LEU A 60 -7.01 -4.64 10.13
CA LEU A 60 -7.42 -4.87 8.75
C LEU A 60 -6.66 -6.05 8.13
N GLY A 61 -5.34 -6.14 8.32
CA GLY A 61 -4.51 -7.15 7.69
C GLY A 61 -4.79 -8.54 8.26
N PHE A 62 -4.68 -8.69 9.58
CA PHE A 62 -4.92 -9.96 10.24
C PHE A 62 -6.39 -10.37 10.16
N GLY A 63 -7.32 -9.43 10.37
CA GLY A 63 -8.75 -9.68 10.31
C GLY A 63 -9.22 -10.13 8.94
N SER A 64 -8.80 -9.43 7.87
CA SER A 64 -9.16 -9.83 6.50
C SER A 64 -8.56 -11.17 6.11
N ARG A 65 -7.35 -11.49 6.59
CA ARG A 65 -6.72 -12.80 6.36
C ARG A 65 -7.50 -13.95 6.99
N LEU A 66 -7.93 -13.80 8.24
CA LEU A 66 -8.71 -14.84 8.94
C LEU A 66 -10.06 -15.12 8.27
N LEU A 67 -10.66 -14.11 7.65
CA LEU A 67 -11.94 -14.20 6.96
C LEU A 67 -11.82 -14.79 5.54
N GLY A 68 -10.61 -15.11 5.10
CA GLY A 68 -10.33 -15.88 3.89
C GLY A 68 -9.88 -15.07 2.68
N PRO A 69 -9.47 -15.75 1.59
CA PRO A 69 -8.79 -15.12 0.45
C PRO A 69 -9.59 -14.03 -0.25
N ARG A 70 -10.92 -14.20 -0.38
CA ARG A 70 -11.78 -13.21 -1.05
C ARG A 70 -11.87 -11.90 -0.27
N LEU A 71 -12.02 -11.95 1.06
CA LEU A 71 -12.11 -10.72 1.86
C LEU A 71 -10.74 -10.04 1.99
N LEU A 72 -9.67 -10.83 2.11
CA LEU A 72 -8.29 -10.35 2.01
C LEU A 72 -8.09 -9.52 0.74
N LEU A 73 -8.42 -10.09 -0.43
CA LEU A 73 -8.24 -9.43 -1.71
C LEU A 73 -9.13 -8.17 -1.84
N ARG A 74 -10.39 -8.23 -1.40
CA ARG A 74 -11.27 -7.04 -1.38
C ARG A 74 -10.73 -5.93 -0.49
N THR A 75 -10.17 -6.28 0.66
CA THR A 75 -9.58 -5.31 1.59
C THR A 75 -8.32 -4.69 0.98
N ALA A 76 -7.46 -5.50 0.37
CA ALA A 76 -6.29 -5.03 -0.37
C ALA A 76 -6.68 -4.10 -1.52
N SER A 77 -7.62 -4.52 -2.38
CA SER A 77 -8.15 -3.68 -3.47
C SER A 77 -8.72 -2.35 -2.97
N TRP A 78 -9.45 -2.34 -1.86
CA TRP A 78 -9.99 -1.11 -1.30
C TRP A 78 -8.88 -0.15 -0.83
N VAL A 79 -7.84 -0.66 -0.17
CA VAL A 79 -6.70 0.15 0.26
C VAL A 79 -5.94 0.71 -0.94
N GLU A 80 -5.70 -0.11 -1.96
CA GLU A 80 -4.99 0.34 -3.17
C GLU A 80 -5.80 1.36 -3.98
N GLN A 81 -7.12 1.19 -4.06
CA GLN A 81 -8.00 2.18 -4.68
C GLN A 81 -7.89 3.54 -3.98
N LYS A 82 -7.90 3.53 -2.63
CA LYS A 82 -7.71 4.76 -1.86
C LYS A 82 -6.32 5.37 -2.06
N ALA A 83 -5.28 4.56 -2.22
CA ALA A 83 -3.94 5.07 -2.51
C ALA A 83 -3.87 5.73 -3.89
N VAL A 84 -4.42 5.11 -4.92
CA VAL A 84 -4.50 5.70 -6.28
C VAL A 84 -5.26 7.02 -6.28
N GLU A 85 -6.41 7.07 -5.61
CA GLU A 85 -7.20 8.30 -5.45
C GLU A 85 -6.37 9.41 -4.80
N HIS A 86 -5.76 9.14 -3.64
CA HIS A 86 -4.96 10.14 -2.93
C HIS A 86 -3.71 10.59 -3.70
N TYR A 87 -3.04 9.70 -4.43
CA TYR A 87 -1.92 10.12 -5.28
C TYR A 87 -2.39 10.99 -6.45
N GLY A 88 -3.55 10.70 -7.03
CA GLY A 88 -4.18 11.55 -8.04
C GLY A 88 -4.47 12.95 -7.49
N GLU A 89 -5.15 13.02 -6.34
CA GLU A 89 -5.43 14.28 -5.65
C GLU A 89 -4.15 15.04 -5.31
N LEU A 90 -3.10 14.35 -4.85
CA LEU A 90 -1.82 14.95 -4.51
C LEU A 90 -1.11 15.55 -5.73
N LEU A 91 -1.13 14.86 -6.87
CA LEU A 91 -0.55 15.33 -8.14
C LEU A 91 -1.28 16.55 -8.70
N GLU A 92 -2.58 16.67 -8.43
CA GLU A 92 -3.42 17.79 -8.88
C GLU A 92 -3.39 19.00 -7.93
N ALA A 93 -3.05 18.78 -6.65
CA ALA A 93 -3.17 19.80 -5.61
C ALA A 93 -2.16 20.96 -5.76
N ILE A 94 -0.94 20.70 -6.21
CA ILE A 94 0.14 21.69 -6.33
C ILE A 94 1.09 21.37 -7.49
N GLU A 95 1.90 22.35 -7.89
CA GLU A 95 3.03 22.12 -8.78
C GLU A 95 4.18 21.43 -8.04
N TRP A 96 4.65 20.33 -8.60
CA TRP A 96 5.74 19.52 -8.04
C TRP A 96 7.03 19.74 -8.81
N GLU A 97 8.15 19.69 -8.09
CA GLU A 97 9.45 19.48 -8.73
C GLU A 97 9.43 18.16 -9.51
N GLU A 98 10.05 18.14 -10.69
CA GLU A 98 10.00 17.01 -11.62
C GLU A 98 10.40 15.67 -10.96
N ASP A 99 11.42 15.68 -10.12
CA ASP A 99 11.88 14.46 -9.43
C ASP A 99 10.85 13.94 -8.42
N LEU A 100 10.17 14.85 -7.69
CA LEU A 100 9.10 14.48 -6.75
C LEU A 100 7.86 13.96 -7.49
N ARG A 101 7.51 14.63 -8.59
CA ARG A 101 6.40 14.23 -9.45
C ARG A 101 6.57 12.80 -9.95
N ARG A 102 7.76 12.46 -10.44
CA ARG A 102 8.08 11.10 -10.93
C ARG A 102 7.96 10.04 -9.86
N ILE A 103 8.36 10.34 -8.62
CA ILE A 103 8.18 9.42 -7.49
C ILE A 103 6.70 9.15 -7.25
N ILE A 104 5.88 10.20 -7.17
CA ILE A 104 4.44 10.07 -6.91
C ILE A 104 3.73 9.33 -8.07
N GLU A 105 4.08 9.64 -9.32
CA GLU A 105 3.53 8.97 -10.50
C GLU A 105 3.91 7.48 -10.55
N ARG A 106 5.17 7.15 -10.22
CA ARG A 106 5.64 5.76 -10.12
C ARG A 106 4.87 5.00 -9.04
N ASP A 107 4.78 5.56 -7.84
CA ASP A 107 4.10 4.91 -6.71
C ASP A 107 2.62 4.68 -7.03
N ARG A 108 1.96 5.65 -7.65
CA ARG A 108 0.59 5.49 -8.16
C ARG A 108 0.47 4.37 -9.18
N ALA A 109 1.40 4.27 -10.14
CA ALA A 109 1.38 3.23 -11.16
C ALA A 109 1.56 1.83 -10.56
N ASP A 110 2.38 1.70 -9.50
CA ASP A 110 2.52 0.46 -8.74
C ASP A 110 1.17 0.05 -8.10
N GLU A 111 0.45 0.98 -7.48
CA GLU A 111 -0.86 0.68 -6.87
C GLU A 111 -1.94 0.32 -7.90
N GLU A 112 -1.95 0.98 -9.06
CA GLU A 112 -2.81 0.59 -10.18
C GLU A 112 -2.48 -0.83 -10.67
N GLY A 113 -1.19 -1.20 -10.66
CA GLY A 113 -0.71 -2.55 -10.94
C GLY A 113 -1.21 -3.58 -9.93
N HIS A 114 -1.16 -3.25 -8.64
CA HIS A 114 -1.68 -4.09 -7.56
C HIS A 114 -3.19 -4.30 -7.70
N LEU A 115 -3.96 -3.23 -7.93
CA LEU A 115 -5.42 -3.30 -8.15
C LEU A 115 -5.79 -4.30 -9.23
N ARG A 116 -5.19 -4.16 -10.43
CA ARG A 116 -5.45 -5.08 -11.55
C ARG A 116 -5.16 -6.52 -11.17
N ARG A 117 -4.08 -6.75 -10.41
CA ARG A 117 -3.70 -8.09 -9.98
C ARG A 117 -4.65 -8.68 -8.94
N TRP A 118 -5.10 -7.88 -7.96
CA TRP A 118 -6.09 -8.31 -6.97
C TRP A 118 -7.43 -8.65 -7.60
N HIS A 119 -7.88 -7.84 -8.58
CA HIS A 119 -9.07 -8.13 -9.37
C HIS A 119 -8.94 -9.45 -10.15
N SER A 120 -7.82 -9.66 -10.84
CA SER A 120 -7.57 -10.92 -11.57
C SER A 120 -7.59 -12.14 -10.63
N LEU A 121 -6.97 -12.04 -9.45
CA LEU A 121 -6.99 -13.12 -8.46
C LEU A 121 -8.40 -13.39 -7.90
N LEU A 122 -9.22 -12.35 -7.71
CA LEU A 122 -10.61 -12.47 -7.28
C LEU A 122 -11.49 -13.17 -8.33
N GLU A 123 -11.26 -12.90 -9.61
CA GLU A 123 -12.02 -13.53 -10.72
C GLU A 123 -11.62 -14.99 -10.92
N SER A 124 -10.38 -15.35 -10.58
CA SER A 124 -9.84 -16.71 -10.76
C SER A 124 -10.19 -17.73 -9.66
N GLY A 125 -10.87 -17.32 -8.57
CA GLY A 125 -11.12 -18.16 -7.37
C GLY A 125 -12.53 -18.10 -6.78
#